data_AF-A0A0M3JBS1-F1
#
_entry.id   AF-A0A0M3JBS1-F1
#
_cell.length_a   1.000
_cell.length_b   1.000
_cell.length_c   1.000
_cell.angle_alpha   90.00
_cell.angle_beta   90.00
_cell.angle_gamma   90.00
#
_symmetry.space_group_name_H-M   'P 1'
#
loop_
_entity.id
_entity.type
_entity.pdbx_description
1 polymer ?
#
loop_
_entity_poly.entity_id
_entity_poly.type
_entity_poly.pdbx_seq_one_letter_code
_entity_poly.pdbx_strand_id
1 'polypeptide(L)'
;LFAGSNIESPSPCAVNNTQKRQILITGHENGCVKLWCSSSMSLKYLLTVDTAKEFEGYSARDDEVMQDSDGNGYESRGTSLDEDGVESEDDELNTSHEWPPFRKVGVYDPFCDDARLAVQKIHFDPNTGRLVVGGRAGHALVYDLEDEPKVIFVVL
;
A
#
# COMPACT_ATOMS: atom_id res chain seq x y z
N LEU A 1 33.47 -34.53 20.30
CA LEU A 1 32.42 -33.48 20.45
C LEU A 1 31.86 -33.21 19.07
N PHE A 2 30.91 -34.04 18.62
CA PHE A 2 30.18 -33.81 17.37
C PHE A 2 28.84 -33.19 17.74
N ALA A 3 28.67 -31.92 17.41
CA ALA A 3 27.40 -31.21 17.51
C ALA A 3 27.01 -30.78 16.10
N GLY A 4 25.76 -31.03 15.70
CA GLY A 4 25.14 -30.21 14.64
C GLY A 4 24.42 -30.87 13.47
N SER A 5 24.07 -32.16 13.50
CA SER A 5 23.32 -32.79 12.38
C SER A 5 21.82 -33.02 12.67
N ASN A 6 21.17 -32.14 13.43
CA ASN A 6 19.72 -32.25 13.65
C ASN A 6 19.05 -30.88 13.89
N ILE A 7 19.31 -29.93 12.99
CA ILE A 7 18.40 -28.77 12.85
C ILE A 7 17.37 -29.19 11.81
N GLU A 8 16.23 -29.70 12.29
CA GLU A 8 15.02 -29.74 11.47
C GLU A 8 14.71 -28.30 11.03
N SER A 9 14.54 -28.10 9.73
CA SER A 9 13.94 -26.86 9.22
C SER A 9 12.61 -26.67 9.93
N PRO A 10 12.31 -25.48 10.48
CA PRO A 10 11.05 -25.27 11.18
C PRO A 10 9.91 -25.70 10.26
N SER A 11 9.16 -26.70 10.68
CA SER A 11 8.02 -27.21 9.92
C SER A 11 7.10 -26.03 9.66
N PRO A 12 6.68 -25.76 8.41
CA PRO A 12 5.64 -24.77 8.19
C PRO A 12 4.45 -25.21 9.04
N CYS A 13 4.03 -24.36 9.98
CA CYS A 13 3.09 -24.63 11.06
C CYS A 13 1.66 -25.01 10.60
N ALA A 14 1.50 -25.41 9.34
CA ALA A 14 0.23 -25.55 8.65
C ALA A 14 0.05 -26.86 7.87
N VAL A 15 1.03 -27.78 7.83
CA VAL A 15 0.87 -29.05 7.07
C VAL A 15 -0.21 -29.94 7.70
N ASN A 16 -0.36 -29.88 9.02
CA ASN A 16 -1.27 -30.75 9.77
C ASN A 16 -2.22 -29.88 10.60
N ASN A 17 -3.40 -29.60 10.04
CA ASN A 17 -4.45 -28.71 10.52
C ASN A 17 -4.93 -28.98 11.98
N THR A 18 -4.13 -28.56 12.97
CA THR A 18 -4.49 -28.61 14.41
C THR A 18 -4.05 -27.36 15.18
N GLN A 19 -3.15 -26.53 14.63
CA GLN A 19 -2.86 -25.20 15.15
C GLN A 19 -3.73 -24.18 14.42
N LYS A 20 -4.64 -23.50 15.14
CA LYS A 20 -5.47 -22.40 14.61
C LYS A 20 -4.55 -21.40 13.90
N ARG A 21 -4.72 -21.22 12.59
CA ARG A 21 -4.07 -20.12 11.86
C ARG A 21 -4.58 -18.81 12.45
N GLN A 22 -3.67 -18.01 12.98
CA GLN A 22 -3.99 -16.71 13.58
C GLN A 22 -3.52 -15.59 12.65
N ILE A 23 -4.37 -14.57 12.55
CA ILE A 23 -4.07 -13.34 11.84
C ILE A 23 -4.17 -12.17 12.81
N LEU A 24 -3.30 -11.18 12.61
CA LEU A 24 -3.42 -9.85 13.19
C LEU A 24 -3.82 -8.92 12.05
N ILE A 25 -4.78 -8.03 12.30
CA ILE A 25 -5.19 -7.00 11.35
C ILE A 25 -4.97 -5.65 12.01
N THR A 26 -4.24 -4.76 11.33
CA THR A 26 -3.92 -3.41 11.83
C THR A 26 -4.45 -2.35 10.89
N GLY A 27 -5.13 -1.35 11.45
CA GLY A 27 -5.53 -0.14 10.74
C GLY A 27 -4.53 0.98 11.00
N HIS A 28 -4.25 1.78 9.98
CA HIS A 28 -3.26 2.86 10.02
C HIS A 28 -3.91 4.22 9.78
N GLU A 29 -3.19 5.29 10.12
CA GLU A 29 -3.68 6.67 9.98
C GLU A 29 -3.89 7.07 8.51
N ASN A 30 -3.12 6.47 7.60
CA ASN A 30 -3.17 6.74 6.17
C ASN A 30 -4.24 5.92 5.41
N GLY A 31 -5.20 5.31 6.10
CA GLY A 31 -6.23 4.48 5.47
C GLY A 31 -5.80 3.04 5.12
N CYS A 32 -4.53 2.67 5.33
CA CYS A 32 -4.14 1.28 5.08
C CYS A 32 -4.69 0.33 6.14
N VAL A 33 -5.23 -0.81 5.69
CA VAL A 33 -5.49 -1.98 6.54
C VAL A 33 -4.50 -3.08 6.19
N LYS A 34 -3.69 -3.52 7.16
CA LYS A 34 -2.61 -4.50 6.96
C LYS A 34 -2.92 -5.82 7.67
N LEU A 35 -2.79 -6.93 6.95
CA LEU A 35 -2.99 -8.27 7.46
C LEU A 35 -1.63 -8.95 7.68
N TRP A 36 -1.50 -9.61 8.83
CA TRP A 36 -0.28 -10.28 9.26
C TRP A 36 -0.60 -11.70 9.72
N CYS A 37 0.20 -12.67 9.32
CA CYS A 37 0.18 -14.01 9.90
C CYS A 37 0.92 -13.97 11.24
N SER A 38 0.24 -14.34 12.32
CA SER A 38 0.81 -14.42 13.68
C SER A 38 0.97 -15.86 14.18
N SER A 39 0.97 -16.83 13.26
CA SER A 39 0.99 -18.26 13.59
C SER A 39 2.38 -18.81 13.95
N SER A 40 3.42 -17.98 13.90
CA SER A 40 4.81 -18.37 14.19
C SER A 40 5.48 -17.34 15.11
N MET A 41 6.76 -17.54 15.43
CA MET A 41 7.57 -16.59 16.19
C MET A 41 7.84 -15.28 15.43
N SER A 42 7.55 -15.22 14.13
CA SER A 42 7.60 -14.01 13.30
C SER A 42 6.21 -13.61 12.82
N LEU A 43 5.95 -12.29 12.83
CA LEU A 43 4.79 -11.71 12.18
C LEU A 43 5.09 -11.54 10.69
N LYS A 44 4.47 -12.36 9.85
CA LYS A 44 4.65 -12.28 8.40
C LYS A 44 3.58 -11.39 7.78
N TYR A 45 3.99 -10.37 7.05
CA TYR A 45 3.07 -9.55 6.25
C TYR A 45 2.37 -10.38 5.16
N LEU A 46 1.07 -10.20 5.00
CA LEU A 46 0.26 -10.93 4.03
C LEU A 46 -0.31 -10.03 2.94
N LEU A 47 -0.98 -8.95 3.34
CA LEU A 47 -1.79 -8.12 2.44
C LEU A 47 -1.93 -6.70 3.01
N THR A 48 -2.04 -5.71 2.13
CA THR A 48 -2.60 -4.39 2.44
C THR A 48 -3.82 -4.10 1.61
N VAL A 49 -4.86 -3.60 2.27
CA VAL A 49 -6.03 -2.99 1.66
C VAL A 49 -5.87 -1.47 1.72
N ASP A 50 -5.75 -0.91 0.53
CA ASP A 50 -5.69 0.50 0.14
C ASP A 50 -6.99 1.31 0.30
N THR A 51 -7.55 1.58 1.50
CA THR A 51 -8.90 2.18 1.55
C THR A 51 -8.97 3.62 1.03
N ALA A 52 -7.83 4.31 0.94
CA ALA A 52 -7.81 5.68 0.46
C ALA A 52 -8.09 5.77 -1.05
N LYS A 53 -7.82 4.69 -1.80
CA LYS A 53 -8.10 4.56 -3.23
C LYS A 53 -9.60 4.64 -3.59
N GLU A 54 -10.49 4.46 -2.60
CA GLU A 54 -11.94 4.57 -2.79
C GLU A 54 -12.44 6.02 -2.77
N PHE A 55 -11.58 6.99 -2.43
CA PHE A 55 -11.97 8.39 -2.30
C PHE A 55 -11.36 9.25 -3.41
N GLU A 56 -12.17 10.15 -3.97
CA GLU A 56 -11.72 11.13 -4.94
C GLU A 56 -10.67 12.07 -4.33
N GLY A 57 -9.67 12.45 -5.14
CA GLY A 57 -8.59 13.34 -4.72
C GLY A 57 -7.45 12.66 -3.95
N TYR A 58 -7.53 11.36 -3.69
CA TYR A 58 -6.37 10.59 -3.25
C TYR A 58 -5.52 10.19 -4.46
N SER A 59 -4.36 10.84 -4.64
CA SER A 59 -3.33 10.33 -5.54
C SER A 59 -2.59 9.21 -4.82
N ALA A 60 -2.58 8.01 -5.41
CA ALA A 60 -1.65 6.98 -4.99
C ALA A 60 -0.25 7.58 -5.07
N ARG A 61 0.48 7.58 -3.95
CA ARG A 61 1.81 8.18 -3.85
C ARG A 61 2.78 7.42 -4.75
N ASP A 62 2.89 7.84 -6.00
CA ASP A 62 3.93 7.52 -6.99
C ASP A 62 4.65 6.19 -6.76
N ASP A 63 3.94 5.09 -6.97
CA ASP A 63 4.55 3.79 -7.24
C ASP A 63 3.94 3.32 -8.56
N GLU A 64 4.83 3.04 -9.54
CA GLU A 64 4.59 2.54 -10.93
C GLU A 64 4.44 3.68 -11.98
N VAL A 65 5.30 3.90 -13.00
CA VAL A 65 6.13 3.02 -13.84
C VAL A 65 7.35 3.80 -14.38
N MET A 66 8.56 3.23 -14.31
CA MET A 66 9.72 3.70 -15.08
C MET A 66 9.60 3.15 -16.51
N GLN A 67 9.20 3.97 -17.48
CA GLN A 67 9.42 3.67 -18.90
C GLN A 67 10.70 4.35 -19.37
N ASP A 68 11.54 3.55 -20.00
CA ASP A 68 12.81 3.97 -20.59
C ASP A 68 12.57 4.92 -21.79
N SER A 69 13.54 5.83 -22.00
CA SER A 69 13.84 6.59 -23.24
C SER A 69 13.48 8.07 -23.33
N ASP A 70 14.43 8.90 -22.85
CA ASP A 70 14.99 10.09 -23.53
C ASP A 70 14.13 11.34 -23.80
N GLY A 71 14.20 12.33 -22.88
CA GLY A 71 14.21 13.78 -23.23
C GLY A 71 13.15 14.71 -22.61
N ASN A 72 13.46 15.32 -21.45
CA ASN A 72 13.30 16.75 -21.05
C ASN A 72 12.19 17.58 -21.77
N GLY A 73 11.13 18.16 -21.17
CA GLY A 73 10.74 18.51 -19.80
C GLY A 73 10.03 19.89 -19.81
N TYR A 74 9.08 20.20 -18.92
CA TYR A 74 8.87 21.59 -18.50
C TYR A 74 8.27 21.75 -17.09
N GLU A 75 8.91 22.63 -16.33
CA GLU A 75 8.50 23.15 -15.03
C GLU A 75 7.34 24.16 -15.17
N SER A 76 6.58 24.36 -14.08
CA SER A 76 6.64 25.60 -13.28
C SER A 76 5.29 26.22 -12.87
N ARG A 77 5.18 26.64 -11.60
CA ARG A 77 5.06 28.07 -11.17
C ARG A 77 4.65 28.15 -9.69
N GLY A 78 5.22 29.00 -8.84
CA GLY A 78 6.19 30.09 -9.01
C GLY A 78 6.84 30.42 -7.66
N THR A 79 7.90 31.21 -7.58
CA THR A 79 7.90 32.63 -7.98
C THR A 79 9.26 33.14 -8.48
N SER A 80 9.30 33.73 -9.67
CA SER A 80 9.76 35.12 -9.92
C SER A 80 9.63 35.45 -11.41
N LEU A 81 9.35 36.72 -11.69
CA LEU A 81 9.18 37.39 -12.98
C LEU A 81 10.30 36.97 -13.98
N ASP A 82 10.05 36.70 -15.26
CA ASP A 82 9.76 37.67 -16.33
C ASP A 82 9.10 37.00 -17.57
N GLU A 83 8.73 37.85 -18.53
CA GLU A 83 7.81 37.70 -19.69
C GLU A 83 8.23 36.76 -20.84
N ASP A 84 7.19 36.23 -21.53
CA ASP A 84 7.07 35.82 -22.95
C ASP A 84 7.25 34.33 -23.40
N GLY A 85 6.18 33.73 -23.96
CA GLY A 85 6.22 32.76 -25.08
C GLY A 85 5.83 31.27 -24.91
N VAL A 86 4.57 30.93 -25.24
CA VAL A 86 4.01 29.74 -25.99
C VAL A 86 4.27 28.26 -25.54
N GLU A 87 3.17 27.49 -25.59
CA GLU A 87 2.80 26.08 -25.27
C GLU A 87 3.73 24.92 -25.74
N SER A 88 3.77 23.78 -24.99
CA SER A 88 3.67 22.38 -25.50
C SER A 88 3.64 21.32 -24.37
N GLU A 89 2.90 20.23 -24.62
CA GLU A 89 2.72 18.99 -23.84
C GLU A 89 4.04 18.18 -23.83
N ASP A 90 4.58 17.73 -22.68
CA ASP A 90 5.61 16.65 -22.54
C ASP A 90 6.10 16.53 -21.06
N ASP A 91 5.52 15.62 -20.27
CA ASP A 91 5.75 15.48 -18.81
C ASP A 91 6.29 14.08 -18.38
N GLU A 92 6.78 13.25 -19.31
CA GLU A 92 7.08 11.82 -19.02
C GLU A 92 8.56 11.37 -19.12
N LEU A 93 9.56 12.26 -19.28
CA LEU A 93 10.92 11.84 -19.69
C LEU A 93 12.12 12.20 -18.79
N ASN A 94 11.94 12.62 -17.53
CA ASN A 94 13.05 13.18 -16.74
C ASN A 94 13.56 12.39 -15.50
N THR A 95 13.15 11.14 -15.26
CA THR A 95 13.62 10.39 -14.06
C THR A 95 14.98 9.71 -14.22
N SER A 96 15.51 9.56 -15.44
CA SER A 96 16.76 8.82 -15.73
C SER A 96 18.03 9.68 -15.65
N HIS A 97 17.91 11.02 -15.63
CA HIS A 97 19.03 11.96 -15.60
C HIS A 97 19.19 12.71 -14.27
N GLU A 98 18.33 12.45 -13.28
CA GLU A 98 18.36 13.15 -12.01
C GLU A 98 19.58 12.69 -11.18
N TRP A 99 20.62 13.52 -11.18
CA TRP A 99 21.79 13.36 -10.31
C TRP A 99 21.68 14.36 -9.15
N PRO A 100 21.81 13.91 -7.89
CA PRO A 100 22.11 12.54 -7.46
C PRO A 100 20.94 11.57 -7.69
N PRO A 101 21.22 10.27 -7.97
CA PRO A 101 20.22 9.29 -8.40
C PRO A 101 19.50 8.74 -7.18
N PHE A 102 18.89 9.63 -6.41
CA PHE A 102 18.12 9.27 -5.25
C PHE A 102 16.86 8.56 -5.70
N ARG A 103 16.61 7.42 -5.09
CA ARG A 103 15.41 6.63 -5.30
C ARG A 103 14.72 6.49 -3.97
N LYS A 104 13.42 6.73 -3.94
CA LYS A 104 12.59 6.45 -2.77
C LYS A 104 12.72 4.95 -2.47
N VAL A 105 13.12 4.64 -1.25
CA VAL A 105 13.23 3.26 -0.76
C VAL A 105 12.50 3.13 0.55
N GLY A 106 11.93 1.95 0.77
CA GLY A 106 11.10 1.69 1.94
C GLY A 106 9.72 2.35 1.85
N VAL A 107 8.93 2.10 2.87
CA VAL A 107 7.51 2.48 2.95
C VAL A 107 7.18 3.28 4.20
N TYR A 108 8.21 3.68 4.96
CA TYR A 108 8.03 4.53 6.13
C TYR A 108 7.78 5.95 5.66
N ASP A 109 6.68 6.53 6.12
CA ASP A 109 6.36 7.92 5.88
C ASP A 109 6.08 8.62 7.22
N PRO A 110 6.88 9.64 7.60
CA PRO A 110 6.62 10.42 8.80
C PRO A 110 5.42 11.37 8.68
N PHE A 111 4.89 11.59 7.47
CA PHE A 111 3.77 12.49 7.23
C PHE A 111 2.45 11.73 7.07
N CYS A 112 1.38 12.25 7.66
CA CYS A 112 0.03 11.78 7.41
C CYS A 112 -0.80 12.94 6.86
N ASP A 113 -1.05 12.93 5.55
CA ASP A 113 -1.56 14.10 4.84
C ASP A 113 -3.07 14.31 5.00
N ASP A 114 -3.84 13.24 5.29
CA ASP A 114 -5.27 13.36 5.57
C ASP A 114 -5.72 12.46 6.73
N ALA A 115 -5.81 13.06 7.92
CA ALA A 115 -6.28 12.39 9.13
C ALA A 115 -7.71 11.81 9.02
N ARG A 116 -8.52 12.23 8.03
CA ARG A 116 -9.86 11.69 7.79
C ARG A 116 -9.85 10.24 7.33
N LEU A 117 -8.76 9.81 6.69
CA LEU A 117 -8.55 8.44 6.21
C LEU A 117 -8.24 7.45 7.35
N ALA A 118 -7.89 7.93 8.54
CA ALA A 118 -7.45 7.09 9.64
C ALA A 118 -8.48 6.00 10.00
N VAL A 119 -8.03 4.74 9.97
CA VAL A 119 -8.86 3.58 10.30
C VAL A 119 -9.16 3.56 11.81
N GLN A 120 -10.44 3.49 12.17
CA GLN A 120 -10.92 3.49 13.55
C GLN A 120 -11.44 2.13 14.02
N LYS A 121 -12.07 1.37 13.12
CA LYS A 121 -12.70 0.09 13.42
C LYS A 121 -12.45 -0.89 12.29
N ILE A 122 -12.24 -2.15 12.66
CA ILE A 122 -12.05 -3.25 11.72
C ILE A 122 -12.85 -4.45 12.23
N HIS A 123 -13.59 -5.09 11.35
CA HIS A 123 -14.24 -6.37 11.61
C HIS A 123 -13.97 -7.31 10.43
N PHE A 124 -13.51 -8.52 10.72
CA PHE A 124 -13.23 -9.54 9.72
C PHE A 124 -14.02 -10.81 10.04
N ASP A 125 -14.80 -11.30 9.07
CA ASP A 125 -15.50 -12.57 9.17
C ASP A 125 -14.74 -13.66 8.39
N PRO A 126 -14.08 -14.61 9.09
CA PRO A 126 -13.30 -15.66 8.44
C PRO A 126 -14.15 -16.68 7.67
N ASN A 127 -15.47 -16.75 7.91
CA ASN A 127 -16.33 -17.70 7.21
C ASN A 127 -16.76 -17.19 5.84
N THR A 128 -16.95 -15.87 5.71
CA THR A 128 -17.41 -15.24 4.47
C THR A 128 -16.30 -14.52 3.72
N GLY A 129 -15.15 -14.24 4.37
CA GLY A 129 -14.08 -13.44 3.78
C GLY A 129 -14.36 -11.93 3.77
N ARG A 130 -15.40 -11.47 4.47
CA ARG A 130 -15.76 -10.05 4.53
C ARG A 130 -14.89 -9.27 5.49
N LEU A 131 -14.38 -8.14 5.01
CA LEU A 131 -13.64 -7.16 5.79
C LEU A 131 -14.42 -5.85 5.81
N VAL A 132 -14.85 -5.43 7.01
CA VAL A 132 -15.50 -4.14 7.24
C VAL A 132 -14.50 -3.19 7.88
N VAL A 133 -14.34 -2.00 7.30
CA VAL A 133 -13.42 -0.96 7.75
C VAL A 133 -14.21 0.31 8.02
N GLY A 134 -14.11 0.84 9.24
CA GLY A 134 -14.69 2.14 9.61
C GLY A 134 -13.60 3.17 9.82
N GLY A 135 -13.69 4.32 9.15
CA GLY A 135 -12.70 5.40 9.20
C GLY A 135 -13.09 6.57 10.11
N ARG A 136 -12.15 7.50 10.32
CA ARG A 136 -12.30 8.64 11.25
C ARG A 136 -13.34 9.65 10.81
N ALA A 137 -13.50 9.87 9.51
CA ALA A 137 -14.54 10.74 8.98
C ALA A 137 -15.95 10.12 8.97
N GLY A 138 -16.14 8.94 9.59
CA GLY A 138 -17.44 8.28 9.69
C GLY A 138 -17.83 7.44 8.48
N HIS A 139 -16.96 7.34 7.47
CA HIS A 139 -17.16 6.41 6.36
C HIS A 139 -16.98 4.95 6.81
N ALA A 140 -17.70 4.04 6.17
CA ALA A 140 -17.60 2.60 6.37
C ALA A 140 -17.53 1.89 5.02
N LEU A 141 -16.52 1.04 4.85
CA LEU A 141 -16.24 0.31 3.62
C LEU A 141 -16.36 -1.19 3.91
N VAL A 142 -16.97 -1.93 2.98
CA VAL A 142 -17.15 -3.37 3.06
C VAL A 142 -16.45 -4.00 1.86
N TYR A 143 -15.46 -4.83 2.13
CA TYR A 143 -14.70 -5.57 1.13
C TYR A 143 -15.04 -7.05 1.21
N ASP A 144 -15.14 -7.69 0.05
CA ASP A 144 -15.15 -9.15 -0.09
C ASP A 144 -13.75 -9.58 -0.58
N LEU A 145 -13.08 -10.47 0.15
CA LEU A 145 -11.81 -11.04 -0.28
C LEU A 145 -12.06 -12.15 -1.30
N GLU A 146 -11.56 -11.95 -2.51
CA GLU A 146 -11.66 -12.91 -3.61
C GLU A 146 -10.27 -13.19 -4.20
N ASP A 147 -10.10 -14.38 -4.77
CA ASP A 147 -8.84 -14.78 -5.43
C ASP A 147 -8.64 -14.09 -6.79
N GLU A 148 -9.74 -13.78 -7.47
CA GLU A 148 -9.74 -13.12 -8.78
C GLU A 148 -10.13 -11.64 -8.64
N PRO A 149 -9.46 -10.73 -9.36
CA PRO A 149 -9.80 -9.32 -9.32
C PRO A 149 -11.18 -9.10 -9.95
N LYS A 150 -12.11 -8.50 -9.20
CA LYS A 150 -13.37 -7.98 -9.74
C LYS A 150 -13.36 -6.47 -9.75
N VAL A 151 -13.69 -5.88 -10.90
CA VAL A 151 -14.00 -4.46 -10.98
C VAL A 151 -15.41 -4.27 -10.41
N ILE A 152 -15.49 -3.66 -9.24
CA ILE A 152 -16.77 -3.31 -8.62
C ILE A 152 -17.02 -1.83 -8.90
N PHE A 153 -18.10 -1.55 -9.61
CA PHE A 153 -18.57 -0.18 -9.81
C PHE A 153 -19.39 0.22 -8.59
N VAL A 154 -18.87 1.16 -7.80
CA VAL A 154 -19.63 1.81 -6.73
C VAL A 154 -20.47 2.91 -7.38
N VAL A 155 -21.80 2.75 -7.35
CA VAL A 155 -22.73 3.84 -7.72
C VAL A 155 -23.07 4.57 -6.43
N LEU A 156 -22.60 5.82 -6.33
CA LEU A 156 -22.89 6.75 -5.21
C LEU A 156 -24.32 7.29 -5.29
#